data_AF-A0A9E3CTB5-F1
#
_entry.id   AF-A0A9E3CTB5-F1
#
_cell.length_a   1.000
_cell.length_b   1.000
_cell.length_c   1.000
_cell.angle_alpha   90.00
_cell.angle_beta   90.00
_cell.angle_gamma   90.00
#
_symmetry.space_group_name_H-M   'P 1'
#
loop_
_entity.id
_entity.type
_entity.pdbx_description
1 polymer ?
#
loop_
_entity_poly.entity_id
_entity_poly.type
_entity_poly.pdbx_seq_one_letter_code
_entity_poly.pdbx_strand_id
1 'polypeptide(L)'
;MSSEALSFSQVDSENSLRSLASGELTFNGNSSLTEPVATPSFLGVVGQSSGLRNVLQLAKVVAATSSTVLLLGETGTGKELIARAIHERSQRQQRPFVTLNCAAIPSSLFESELFGHERGAFTGANMQRAGRLELADRGT
;
A
#
# COMPACT_ATOMS: atom_id res chain seq x y z
N MET A 1 0.30 8.49 25.15
CA MET A 1 1.45 8.35 24.23
C MET A 1 2.21 7.13 24.68
N SER A 2 1.83 5.95 24.18
CA SER A 2 2.48 4.69 24.55
C SER A 2 2.80 3.95 23.27
N SER A 3 4.10 3.85 23.02
CA SER A 3 4.72 2.97 22.04
C SER A 3 4.84 1.60 22.70
N GLU A 4 4.19 0.58 22.16
CA GLU A 4 4.48 -0.81 22.49
C GLU A 4 4.72 -1.58 21.20
N ALA A 5 6.00 -1.85 20.92
CA ALA A 5 6.40 -2.91 20.02
C ALA A 5 6.21 -4.24 20.77
N LEU A 6 5.26 -5.06 20.32
CA LEU A 6 5.11 -6.43 20.84
C LEU A 6 5.60 -7.43 19.78
N SER A 7 6.70 -8.07 20.14
CA SER A 7 7.16 -9.35 19.63
C SER A 7 6.50 -10.45 20.47
N PHE A 8 5.85 -11.45 19.86
CA PHE A 8 5.67 -12.83 20.36
C PHE A 8 4.98 -13.68 19.27
N SER A 9 5.66 -14.62 18.61
CA SER A 9 5.68 -16.07 18.91
C SER A 9 4.33 -16.72 19.23
N GLN A 10 3.93 -17.61 18.32
CA GLN A 10 2.89 -18.66 18.40
C GLN A 10 1.44 -18.16 18.48
N VAL A 11 0.67 -18.42 17.42
CA VAL A 11 -0.78 -18.20 17.37
C VAL A 11 -1.49 -19.51 17.01
N ASP A 12 -2.24 -20.00 17.99
CA ASP A 12 -3.21 -21.10 17.93
C ASP A 12 -4.47 -20.76 17.11
N SER A 13 -5.13 -21.83 16.65
CA SER A 13 -6.00 -21.93 15.47
C SER A 13 -7.47 -21.47 15.58
N GLU A 14 -7.89 -20.61 16.52
CA GLU A 14 -9.35 -20.39 16.76
C GLU A 14 -9.87 -18.93 16.85
N ASN A 15 -9.23 -17.91 16.29
CA ASN A 15 -9.74 -16.53 16.40
C ASN A 15 -9.65 -15.66 15.13
N SER A 16 -10.36 -16.05 14.06
CA SER A 16 -10.26 -15.40 12.73
C SER A 16 -11.21 -14.21 12.47
N LEU A 17 -11.92 -13.67 13.47
CA LEU A 17 -12.89 -12.56 13.26
C LEU A 17 -12.62 -11.28 14.05
N ARG A 18 -11.53 -11.19 14.84
CA ARG A 18 -11.20 -9.98 15.63
C ARG A 18 -10.00 -9.17 15.12
N SER A 19 -9.29 -9.59 14.07
CA SER A 19 -8.02 -8.96 13.67
C SER A 19 -8.11 -7.83 12.63
N LEU A 20 -9.32 -7.32 12.32
CA LEU A 20 -9.54 -6.28 11.28
C LEU A 20 -8.91 -4.90 11.58
N ALA A 21 -8.19 -4.73 12.68
CA ALA A 21 -7.56 -3.47 13.07
C ALA A 21 -6.06 -3.35 12.71
N SER A 22 -5.38 -4.45 12.37
CA SER A 22 -3.94 -4.44 12.05
C SER A 22 -3.67 -5.46 10.95
N GLY A 23 -3.72 -5.01 9.70
CA GLY A 23 -3.72 -5.89 8.52
C GLY A 23 -2.38 -6.54 8.22
N GLU A 24 -2.21 -7.79 8.65
CA GLU A 24 -1.29 -8.74 8.06
C GLU A 24 -2.11 -9.98 7.66
N LEU A 25 -2.21 -10.28 6.36
CA LEU A 25 -2.98 -11.42 5.84
C LEU A 25 -2.04 -12.36 5.08
N THR A 26 -1.61 -13.43 5.74
CA THR A 26 -0.91 -14.57 5.15
C THR A 26 -1.92 -15.54 4.54
N PHE A 27 -1.65 -16.00 3.31
CA PHE A 27 -2.51 -16.90 2.53
C PHE A 27 -2.09 -18.35 2.72
N ASN A 28 -3.05 -19.25 2.94
CA ASN A 28 -2.89 -20.69 2.73
C ASN A 28 -3.91 -21.11 1.66
N GLY A 29 -3.41 -21.57 0.50
CA GLY A 29 -4.25 -21.92 -0.64
C GLY A 29 -5.01 -23.21 -0.39
N ASN A 30 -6.26 -23.28 -0.87
CA ASN A 30 -6.81 -24.40 -1.65
C ASN A 30 -8.27 -24.17 -2.10
N SER A 31 -8.53 -24.65 -3.33
CA SER A 31 -9.79 -25.11 -3.92
C SER A 31 -10.68 -24.18 -4.76
N SER A 32 -11.10 -24.79 -5.85
CA SER A 32 -11.77 -24.39 -7.09
C SER A 32 -13.29 -24.24 -6.95
N LEU A 33 -13.90 -23.27 -7.65
CA LEU A 33 -15.15 -23.43 -8.41
C LEU A 33 -15.24 -22.37 -9.52
N THR A 34 -15.72 -22.81 -10.68
CA THR A 34 -15.79 -22.11 -11.96
C THR A 34 -17.11 -21.35 -12.07
N GLU A 35 -17.04 -20.02 -12.18
CA GLU A 35 -18.13 -19.16 -12.66
C GLU A 35 -17.57 -18.24 -13.76
N PRO A 36 -18.32 -17.90 -14.82
CA PRO A 36 -17.88 -16.95 -15.83
C PRO A 36 -17.98 -15.54 -15.24
N VAL A 37 -16.99 -15.21 -14.40
CA VAL A 37 -16.85 -13.90 -13.77
C VAL A 37 -16.48 -12.91 -14.87
N ALA A 38 -17.45 -12.08 -15.29
CA ALA A 38 -17.22 -10.88 -16.06
C ALA A 38 -16.04 -10.14 -15.43
N THR A 39 -14.91 -10.08 -16.14
CA THR A 39 -13.65 -9.58 -15.61
C THR A 39 -13.88 -8.15 -15.15
N PRO A 40 -13.93 -7.84 -13.83
CA PRO A 40 -13.98 -6.46 -13.43
C PRO A 40 -12.58 -5.92 -13.71
N SER A 41 -12.42 -5.26 -14.85
CA SER A 41 -11.18 -4.60 -15.22
C SER A 41 -10.89 -3.54 -14.17
N PHE A 42 -10.00 -3.89 -13.25
CA PHE A 42 -9.60 -3.01 -12.17
C PHE A 42 -8.51 -2.11 -12.73
N LEU A 43 -8.92 -1.04 -13.44
CA LEU A 43 -8.03 0.05 -13.91
C LEU A 43 -6.68 -0.44 -14.48
N GLY A 44 -6.74 -1.26 -15.53
CA GLY A 44 -5.54 -1.74 -16.24
C GLY A 44 -4.89 -3.01 -15.68
N VAL A 45 -5.37 -3.55 -14.55
CA VAL A 45 -4.93 -4.86 -14.08
C VAL A 45 -5.55 -5.96 -14.95
N VAL A 46 -4.70 -6.70 -15.66
CA VAL A 46 -5.09 -7.82 -16.53
C VAL A 46 -4.68 -9.13 -15.88
N GLY A 47 -5.65 -10.04 -15.72
CA GLY A 47 -5.41 -11.41 -15.25
C GLY A 47 -6.70 -12.10 -14.82
N GLN A 48 -6.68 -13.43 -14.82
CA GLN A 48 -7.89 -14.24 -14.57
C GLN A 48 -7.73 -15.23 -13.41
N SER A 49 -6.60 -15.23 -12.70
CA SER A 49 -6.37 -16.15 -11.58
C SER A 49 -7.32 -15.85 -10.40
N SER A 50 -7.73 -16.90 -9.68
CA SER A 50 -8.55 -16.76 -8.48
C SER A 50 -7.87 -15.90 -7.40
N GLY A 51 -6.56 -16.07 -7.21
CA GLY A 51 -5.77 -15.24 -6.30
C GLY A 51 -5.84 -13.74 -6.65
N LEU A 52 -5.69 -13.39 -7.93
CA LEU A 52 -5.81 -12.00 -8.36
C LEU A 52 -7.23 -11.46 -8.15
N ARG A 53 -8.27 -12.25 -8.47
CA ARG A 53 -9.66 -11.85 -8.23
C ARG A 53 -9.91 -11.52 -6.76
N ASN A 54 -9.38 -12.33 -5.84
CA ASN A 54 -9.49 -12.10 -4.40
C ASN A 54 -8.77 -10.81 -3.98
N VAL A 55 -7.54 -10.57 -4.46
CA VAL A 55 -6.81 -9.33 -4.20
C VAL A 55 -7.59 -8.12 -4.71
N LEU A 56 -8.17 -8.19 -5.91
CA LEU A 56 -8.98 -7.11 -6.49
C LEU A 56 -10.27 -6.87 -5.69
N GLN A 57 -10.87 -7.92 -5.13
CA GLN A 57 -12.04 -7.79 -4.27
C GLN A 57 -11.67 -7.12 -2.94
N LEU A 58 -10.54 -7.50 -2.32
CA LEU A 58 -10.06 -6.85 -1.10
C LEU A 58 -9.69 -5.38 -1.38
N ALA A 59 -9.02 -5.11 -2.50
CA ALA A 59 -8.68 -3.76 -2.95
C ALA A 59 -9.93 -2.86 -3.06
N LYS A 60 -11.06 -3.38 -3.55
CA LYS A 60 -12.35 -2.65 -3.57
C LYS A 60 -12.83 -2.27 -2.17
N VAL A 61 -12.75 -3.22 -1.23
CA VAL A 61 -13.21 -3.01 0.15
C VAL A 61 -12.37 -1.93 0.84
N VAL A 62 -11.03 -2.04 0.76
CA VAL A 62 -10.13 -1.09 1.43
C VAL A 62 -10.11 0.28 0.74
N ALA A 63 -10.39 0.37 -0.57
CA ALA A 63 -10.48 1.66 -1.25
C ALA A 63 -11.58 2.56 -0.66
N ALA A 64 -12.66 1.99 -0.13
CA ALA A 64 -13.72 2.76 0.50
C ALA A 64 -13.35 3.29 1.89
N THR A 65 -12.23 2.86 2.48
CA THR A 65 -11.79 3.24 3.83
C THR A 65 -10.59 4.19 3.81
N SER A 66 -10.26 4.76 4.97
CA SER A 66 -9.06 5.57 5.20
C SER A 66 -7.91 4.76 5.84
N SER A 67 -7.96 3.43 5.76
CA SER A 67 -6.98 2.55 6.40
C SER A 67 -5.66 2.53 5.63
N THR A 68 -4.55 2.36 6.34
CA THR A 68 -3.25 2.05 5.72
C THR A 68 -3.27 0.63 5.15
N VAL A 69 -2.76 0.46 3.92
CA VAL A 69 -2.73 -0.83 3.21
C VAL A 69 -1.30 -1.27 2.99
N LEU A 70 -0.97 -2.50 3.41
CA LEU A 70 0.30 -3.17 3.11
C LEU A 70 0.11 -4.16 1.96
N LEU A 71 0.86 -3.96 0.87
CA LEU A 71 0.85 -4.86 -0.29
C LEU A 71 2.09 -5.76 -0.26
N LEU A 72 1.87 -7.06 -0.03
CA LEU A 72 2.91 -8.08 -0.04
C LEU A 72 2.91 -8.87 -1.35
N GLY A 73 4.09 -9.31 -1.76
CA GLY A 73 4.28 -10.11 -2.96
C GLY A 73 5.67 -9.95 -3.56
N GLU A 74 6.01 -10.82 -4.50
CA GLU A 74 7.33 -10.83 -5.16
C GLU A 74 7.57 -9.58 -6.02
N THR A 75 8.83 -9.32 -6.34
CA THR A 75 9.22 -8.26 -7.26
C THR A 75 8.59 -8.50 -8.64
N GLY A 76 8.07 -7.45 -9.28
CA GLY A 76 7.46 -7.56 -10.62
C GLY A 76 6.00 -8.05 -10.67
N THR A 77 5.37 -8.37 -9.52
CA THR A 77 3.96 -8.82 -9.45
C THR A 77 2.91 -7.72 -9.63
N GLY A 78 3.32 -6.49 -9.98
CA GLY A 78 2.37 -5.40 -10.25
C GLY A 78 1.74 -4.74 -9.03
N LYS A 79 2.38 -4.82 -7.84
CA LYS A 79 1.88 -4.17 -6.60
C LYS A 79 1.57 -2.68 -6.78
N GLU A 80 2.35 -1.97 -7.59
CA GLU A 80 2.10 -0.55 -7.90
C GLU A 80 0.77 -0.33 -8.63
N LEU A 81 0.40 -1.23 -9.55
CA LEU A 81 -0.89 -1.17 -10.24
C LEU A 81 -2.05 -1.35 -9.25
N ILE A 82 -1.89 -2.26 -8.29
CA ILE A 82 -2.88 -2.46 -7.23
C ILE A 82 -2.99 -1.23 -6.33
N ALA A 83 -1.86 -0.64 -5.91
CA ALA A 83 -1.85 0.58 -5.09
C ALA A 83 -2.55 1.76 -5.78
N ARG A 84 -2.23 1.99 -7.06
CA ARG A 84 -2.86 3.01 -7.89
C ARG A 84 -4.36 2.77 -8.01
N ALA A 85 -4.77 1.53 -8.28
CA ALA A 85 -6.17 1.21 -8.47
C ALA A 85 -6.99 1.28 -7.17
N ILE A 86 -6.35 1.10 -5.99
CA ILE A 86 -6.96 1.42 -4.69
C ILE A 86 -7.17 2.93 -4.57
N HIS A 87 -6.16 3.76 -4.86
CA HIS A 87 -6.28 5.21 -4.80
C HIS A 87 -7.39 5.73 -5.73
N GLU A 88 -7.41 5.30 -7.00
CA GLU A 88 -8.39 5.74 -8.01
C GLU A 88 -9.83 5.32 -7.70
N ARG A 89 -10.04 4.32 -6.82
CA ARG A 89 -11.37 3.92 -6.34
C ARG A 89 -11.69 4.39 -4.93
N SER A 90 -10.81 5.18 -4.33
CA SER A 90 -11.03 5.72 -2.99
C SER A 90 -11.67 7.10 -3.01
N GLN A 91 -12.11 7.56 -1.85
CA GLN A 91 -12.66 8.92 -1.68
C GLN A 91 -11.66 10.04 -2.04
N ARG A 92 -10.37 9.71 -2.10
CA ARG A 92 -9.25 10.59 -2.44
C ARG A 92 -8.75 10.44 -3.89
N GLN A 93 -9.53 9.82 -4.79
CA GLN A 93 -9.17 9.64 -6.20
C GLN A 93 -8.84 10.92 -7.00
N GLN A 94 -9.33 12.09 -6.55
CA GLN A 94 -9.05 13.39 -7.18
C GLN A 94 -7.86 14.12 -6.53
N ARG A 95 -7.19 13.47 -5.58
CA ARG A 95 -6.06 14.02 -4.81
C ARG A 95 -4.75 13.45 -5.36
N PRO A 96 -3.59 14.01 -5.00
CA PRO A 96 -2.31 13.49 -5.46
C PRO A 96 -2.13 12.01 -5.09
N PHE A 97 -1.49 11.26 -5.99
CA PHE A 97 -0.96 9.92 -5.73
C PHE A 97 0.56 10.00 -5.87
N VAL A 98 1.26 10.01 -4.74
CA VAL A 98 2.71 10.18 -4.69
C VAL A 98 3.35 8.84 -4.37
N THR A 99 4.21 8.37 -5.27
CA THR A 99 4.97 7.13 -5.06
C THR A 99 6.40 7.43 -4.60
N LEU A 100 6.93 6.52 -3.79
CA LEU A 100 8.30 6.51 -3.35
C LEU A 100 8.86 5.09 -3.48
N ASN A 101 9.94 4.93 -4.25
CA ASN A 101 10.67 3.68 -4.30
C ASN A 101 11.85 3.74 -3.32
N CYS A 102 11.66 3.19 -2.12
CA CYS A 102 12.67 3.20 -1.07
C CYS A 102 13.97 2.46 -1.47
N ALA A 103 13.90 1.50 -2.40
CA ALA A 103 15.09 0.78 -2.86
C ALA A 103 15.95 1.59 -3.84
N ALA A 104 15.40 2.65 -4.44
CA ALA A 104 16.09 3.51 -5.40
C ALA A 104 16.71 4.76 -4.76
N ILE A 105 16.47 5.01 -3.46
CA ILE A 105 16.90 6.23 -2.77
C ILE A 105 18.06 5.88 -1.82
N PRO A 106 19.21 6.58 -1.92
CA PRO A 106 20.28 6.45 -0.95
C PRO A 106 19.80 6.79 0.46
N SER A 107 20.25 6.04 1.47
CA SER A 107 19.86 6.23 2.87
C SER A 107 20.12 7.66 3.37
N SER A 108 21.21 8.30 2.92
CA SER A 108 21.56 9.68 3.26
C SER A 108 20.58 10.73 2.74
N LEU A 109 19.78 10.41 1.72
CA LEU A 109 18.80 11.32 1.12
C LEU A 109 17.35 10.94 1.44
N PHE A 110 17.14 9.79 2.08
CA PHE A 110 15.80 9.25 2.34
C PHE A 110 14.93 10.21 3.13
N GLU A 111 15.44 10.74 4.24
CA GLU A 111 14.71 11.69 5.09
C GLU A 111 14.39 12.99 4.34
N SER A 112 15.36 13.50 3.57
CA SER A 112 15.22 14.72 2.78
C SER A 112 14.21 14.58 1.64
N GLU A 113 14.10 13.41 1.02
CA GLU A 113 13.01 13.14 0.05
C GLU A 113 11.66 13.01 0.76
N LEU A 114 11.58 12.32 1.89
CA LEU A 114 10.31 12.06 2.57
C LEU A 114 9.71 13.33 3.19
N PHE A 115 10.53 14.09 3.92
CA PHE A 115 10.11 15.25 4.71
C PHE A 115 10.44 16.59 4.07
N GLY A 116 11.29 16.60 3.04
CA GLY A 116 11.79 17.85 2.47
C GLY A 116 12.93 18.43 3.30
N HIS A 117 13.39 19.61 2.89
CA HIS A 117 14.40 20.37 3.62
C HIS A 117 14.33 21.86 3.28
N GLU A 118 14.79 22.66 4.23
CA GLU A 118 15.02 24.08 4.02
C GLU A 118 16.39 24.34 3.39
N ARG A 119 16.52 25.51 2.77
CA ARG A 119 17.82 25.96 2.24
C ARG A 119 18.84 26.02 3.38
N GLY A 120 19.98 25.36 3.19
CA GLY A 120 21.07 25.32 4.17
C GLY A 120 20.93 24.25 5.25
N ALA A 121 19.94 23.35 5.16
CA ALA A 121 19.80 22.24 6.12
C ALA A 121 21.02 21.28 6.14
N PHE A 122 21.75 21.18 5.03
CA PHE A 122 23.01 20.42 4.92
C PHE A 122 23.90 21.01 3.82
N THR A 123 25.17 20.59 3.77
CA THR A 123 26.13 20.99 2.74
C THR A 123 25.63 20.53 1.36
N GLY A 124 25.20 21.48 0.52
CA GLY A 124 24.60 21.21 -0.79
C GLY A 124 23.09 21.51 -0.89
N ALA A 125 22.42 21.85 0.22
CA ALA A 125 21.02 22.29 0.25
C ALA A 125 20.86 23.73 -0.27
N ASN A 126 21.11 23.95 -1.56
CA ASN A 126 21.13 25.28 -2.18
C ASN A 126 19.73 25.91 -2.29
N MET A 127 18.68 25.10 -2.29
CA MET A 127 17.28 25.51 -2.35
C MET A 127 16.47 24.70 -1.34
N GLN A 128 15.35 25.25 -0.90
CA GLN A 128 14.34 24.49 -0.16
C GLN A 128 13.62 23.51 -1.09
N ARG A 129 13.13 22.40 -0.55
CA ARG A 129 12.37 21.39 -1.29
C ARG A 129 11.28 20.80 -0.40
N ALA A 130 10.04 20.80 -0.89
CA ALA A 130 8.92 20.13 -0.25
C ALA A 130 9.10 18.62 -0.21
N GLY A 131 8.67 18.00 0.89
CA GLY A 131 8.74 16.55 1.08
C GLY A 131 7.66 15.79 0.35
N ARG A 132 7.88 14.49 0.14
CA ARG A 132 6.89 13.60 -0.51
C ARG A 132 5.58 13.52 0.27
N LEU A 133 5.66 13.53 1.61
CA LEU A 133 4.46 13.54 2.46
C LEU A 133 3.65 14.82 2.29
N GLU A 134 4.30 15.96 2.13
CA GLU A 134 3.65 17.25 1.87
C GLU A 134 3.00 17.27 0.48
N LEU A 135 3.70 16.77 -0.54
CA LEU A 135 3.15 16.63 -1.89
C LEU A 135 1.94 15.68 -1.95
N ALA A 136 1.87 14.73 -1.01
CA ALA A 136 0.77 13.77 -0.88
C ALA A 136 -0.38 14.28 0.00
N ASP A 137 -0.38 15.55 0.43
CA ASP A 137 -1.39 16.05 1.37
C ASP A 137 -2.82 15.79 0.85
N ARG A 138 -3.65 15.21 1.74
CA ARG A 138 -5.03 14.74 1.49
C ARG A 138 -5.14 13.68 0.38
N GLY A 139 -4.03 13.21 -0.17
CA GLY A 139 -3.92 12.20 -1.21
C GLY A 139 -3.45 10.86 -0.69
N THR A 140 -2.69 10.15 -1.51
CA THR A 140 -2.01 8.89 -1.18
C THR A 140 -0.52 9.02 -1.34
#